data_AF-A0A4P6UYX7-F1
#
_entry.id   AF-A0A4P6UYX7-F1
#
_cell.length_a   1.000
_cell.length_b   1.000
_cell.length_c   1.000
_cell.angle_alpha   90.00
_cell.angle_beta   90.00
_cell.angle_gamma   90.00
#
_symmetry.space_group_name_H-M   'P 1'
#
loop_
_entity.id
_entity.type
_entity.pdbx_description
1 polymer ?
#
loop_
_entity_poly.entity_id
_entity_poly.type
_entity_poly.pdbx_seq_one_letter_code
_entity_poly.pdbx_strand_id
1 'polypeptide(L)'
;MEPKQELEALEDAITVEKRRAAREMQSEIWNDGILEGIETDILADAAMATALEEIVGENGEDAALAVIEEMRERLVAGEFTRLRTLQ
;
A
#
# COMPACT_ATOMS: atom_id res chain seq x y z
N MET A 1 24.23 -18.42 14.16
CA MET A 1 23.55 -18.86 12.92
C MET A 1 24.61 -18.98 11.84
N GLU A 2 24.34 -19.57 10.67
CA GLU A 2 25.28 -19.39 9.56
C GLU A 2 25.21 -17.92 9.08
N PRO A 3 26.33 -17.29 8.68
CA PRO A 3 26.37 -15.87 8.28
C PRO A 3 25.34 -15.49 7.20
N LYS A 4 25.00 -16.44 6.33
CA LYS A 4 23.98 -16.27 5.30
C LYS A 4 22.56 -16.13 5.87
N GLN A 5 22.25 -16.86 6.95
CA GLN A 5 20.95 -16.81 7.61
C GLN A 5 20.76 -15.51 8.40
N GLU A 6 21.85 -14.93 8.92
CA GLU A 6 21.84 -13.62 9.58
C GLU A 6 21.58 -12.49 8.58
N LEU A 7 22.14 -12.59 7.37
CA LEU A 7 21.88 -11.66 6.27
C LEU A 7 20.42 -11.69 5.80
N GLU A 8 19.88 -12.89 5.56
CA GLU A 8 18.48 -13.07 5.13
C GLU A 8 17.50 -12.52 6.17
N ALA A 9 17.71 -12.83 7.45
CA ALA A 9 16.89 -12.31 8.54
C ALA A 9 16.96 -10.77 8.65
N LEU A 10 18.11 -10.17 8.34
CA LEU A 10 18.26 -8.72 8.31
C LEU A 10 17.51 -8.10 7.11
N GLU A 11 17.58 -8.70 5.93
CA GLU A 11 16.85 -8.26 4.73
C GLU A 11 15.33 -8.30 4.95
N ASP A 12 14.83 -9.35 5.58
CA ASP A 12 13.42 -9.48 5.96
C ASP A 12 13.00 -8.37 6.94
N ALA A 13 13.80 -8.15 7.99
CA ALA A 13 13.55 -7.09 8.96
C ALA A 13 13.52 -5.70 8.29
N ILE A 14 14.47 -5.42 7.38
CA ILE A 14 14.50 -4.17 6.61
C ILE A 14 13.24 -4.03 5.76
N THR A 15 12.79 -5.11 5.12
CA THR A 15 11.60 -5.09 4.26
C THR A 15 10.34 -4.83 5.07
N VAL A 16 10.23 -5.43 6.26
CA VAL A 16 9.13 -5.17 7.20
C VAL A 16 9.12 -3.70 7.63
N GLU A 17 10.27 -3.15 8.02
CA GLU A 17 10.37 -1.75 8.45
C GLU A 17 10.07 -0.76 7.32
N LYS A 18 10.54 -1.02 6.09
CA LYS A 18 10.19 -0.18 4.93
C LYS A 18 8.68 -0.17 4.66
N ARG A 19 8.04 -1.33 4.74
CA ARG A 19 6.57 -1.44 4.59
C ARG A 19 5.82 -0.73 5.70
N ARG A 20 6.37 -0.72 6.93
CA ARG A 20 5.81 0.02 8.05
C ARG A 20 5.91 1.53 7.81
N ALA A 21 7.12 2.02 7.52
CA ALA A 21 7.37 3.44 7.27
C ALA A 21 6.52 3.99 6.12
N ALA A 22 6.36 3.22 5.04
CA ALA A 22 5.49 3.62 3.93
C ALA A 22 4.02 3.80 4.35
N ARG A 23 3.50 2.95 5.25
CA ARG A 23 2.13 3.09 5.77
C ARG A 23 1.98 4.29 6.70
N GLU A 24 2.97 4.54 7.54
CA GLU A 24 2.97 5.70 8.43
C GLU A 24 2.94 7.00 7.61
N MET A 25 3.80 7.10 6.57
CA MET A 25 3.81 8.25 5.65
C MET A 25 2.48 8.44 4.92
N GLN A 26 1.87 7.37 4.40
CA GLN A 26 0.56 7.45 3.74
C GLN A 26 -0.57 7.85 4.70
N SER A 27 -0.46 7.44 5.98
CA SER A 27 -1.45 7.82 7.01
C SER A 27 -1.40 9.31 7.32
N GLU A 28 -0.21 9.92 7.30
CA GLU A 28 -0.04 11.37 7.47
C GLU A 28 -0.69 12.14 6.32
N ILE A 29 -0.44 11.73 5.06
CA ILE A 29 -1.09 12.34 3.88
C ILE A 29 -2.61 12.27 4.00
N TRP A 30 -3.14 11.15 4.49
CA TRP A 30 -4.58 10.99 4.67
C TRP A 30 -5.16 11.91 5.74
N ASN A 31 -4.46 12.02 6.87
CA ASN A 31 -4.89 12.89 7.97
C ASN A 31 -4.85 14.36 7.54
N ASP A 32 -3.76 14.78 6.88
CA ASP A 32 -3.58 16.16 6.44
C ASP A 32 -4.59 16.53 5.36
N GLY A 33 -4.80 15.66 4.36
CA GLY A 33 -5.80 15.90 3.32
C GLY A 33 -7.23 16.02 3.88
N ILE A 34 -7.59 15.20 4.86
CA ILE A 34 -8.89 15.32 5.55
C ILE A 34 -8.98 16.62 6.35
N LEU A 35 -7.90 17.04 7.03
CA LEU A 35 -7.86 18.31 7.77
C LEU A 35 -7.99 19.53 6.84
N GLU A 36 -7.50 19.42 5.61
CA GLU A 36 -7.66 20.43 4.55
C GLU A 36 -9.05 20.41 3.89
N GLY A 37 -9.90 19.45 4.25
CA GLY A 37 -11.26 19.31 3.74
C GLY A 37 -11.38 18.54 2.42
N ILE A 38 -10.35 17.77 2.05
CA ILE A 38 -10.40 16.90 0.87
C ILE A 38 -11.21 15.64 1.21
N GLU A 39 -12.18 15.31 0.36
CA GLU A 39 -13.03 14.14 0.53
C GLU A 39 -12.21 12.85 0.36
N THR A 40 -12.56 11.81 1.13
CA THR A 40 -11.79 10.55 1.18
C THR A 40 -11.77 9.81 -0.15
N ASP A 41 -12.83 9.89 -0.93
CA ASP A 41 -12.91 9.33 -2.29
C ASP A 41 -12.01 10.08 -3.27
N ILE A 42 -11.92 11.40 -3.17
CA ILE A 42 -10.98 12.23 -3.96
C ILE A 42 -9.52 11.87 -3.61
N LEU A 43 -9.19 11.76 -2.32
CA LEU A 43 -7.84 11.33 -1.89
C LEU A 43 -7.50 9.92 -2.39
N ALA A 44 -8.46 8.99 -2.35
CA ALA A 44 -8.27 7.63 -2.84
C ALA A 44 -8.07 7.57 -4.34
N ASP A 45 -8.88 8.30 -5.11
CA ASP A 45 -8.71 8.38 -6.56
C ASP A 45 -7.31 8.91 -6.92
N ALA A 46 -6.89 10.02 -6.31
CA ALA A 46 -5.58 10.61 -6.53
C ALA A 46 -4.43 9.64 -6.16
N ALA A 47 -4.51 9.00 -4.99
CA ALA A 47 -3.49 8.06 -4.55
C ALA A 47 -3.39 6.82 -5.46
N MET A 48 -4.53 6.28 -5.92
CA MET A 48 -4.55 5.16 -6.87
C MET A 48 -3.99 5.57 -8.23
N ALA A 49 -4.38 6.73 -8.75
CA ALA A 49 -3.86 7.25 -10.02
C ALA A 49 -2.34 7.41 -9.97
N THR A 50 -1.81 8.08 -8.93
CA THR A 50 -0.37 8.25 -8.75
C THR A 50 0.36 6.91 -8.63
N ALA A 51 -0.18 5.95 -7.86
CA ALA A 51 0.43 4.63 -7.74
C ALA A 51 0.51 3.89 -9.10
N LEU A 52 -0.55 3.98 -9.92
CA LEU A 52 -0.57 3.36 -11.24
C LEU A 52 0.39 4.06 -12.21
N GLU A 53 0.48 5.40 -12.19
CA GLU A 53 1.43 6.17 -13.00
C GLU A 53 2.88 5.75 -12.71
N GLU A 54 3.25 5.60 -11.44
CA GLU A 54 4.58 5.13 -11.03
C GLU A 54 4.85 3.68 -11.50
N ILE A 55 3.87 2.77 -11.31
CA ILE A 55 4.03 1.37 -11.75
C ILE A 55 4.16 1.28 -13.28
N VAL A 56 3.37 2.04 -14.03
CA VAL A 56 3.48 2.10 -15.50
C VAL A 56 4.83 2.67 -15.90
N GLY A 57 5.30 3.73 -15.24
CA GLY A 57 6.60 4.35 -15.51
C GLY A 57 7.78 3.40 -15.27
N GLU A 58 7.74 2.60 -14.21
CA GLU A 58 8.82 1.67 -13.85
C GLU A 58 8.72 0.31 -14.56
N ASN A 59 7.52 -0.22 -14.73
CA ASN A 59 7.28 -1.64 -15.09
C ASN A 59 6.31 -1.85 -16.27
N GLY A 60 5.68 -0.80 -16.79
CA GLY A 60 4.75 -0.85 -17.92
C GLY A 60 3.29 -1.16 -17.55
N GLU A 61 2.41 -1.05 -18.55
CA GLU A 61 0.94 -1.19 -18.37
C GLU A 61 0.51 -2.57 -17.87
N ASP A 62 1.14 -3.64 -18.36
CA ASP A 62 0.80 -5.02 -17.95
C ASP A 62 1.02 -5.23 -16.44
N ALA A 63 2.06 -4.61 -15.86
CA ALA A 63 2.34 -4.68 -14.43
C ALA A 63 1.29 -3.92 -13.61
N ALA A 64 0.87 -2.73 -14.08
CA ALA A 64 -0.19 -1.97 -13.44
C ALA A 64 -1.53 -2.71 -13.48
N LEU A 65 -1.84 -3.35 -14.61
CA LEU A 65 -3.04 -4.18 -14.75
C LEU A 65 -3.04 -5.37 -13.79
N ALA A 66 -1.90 -6.05 -13.63
CA ALA A 66 -1.77 -7.15 -12.68
C ALA A 66 -2.06 -6.71 -11.23
N VAL A 67 -1.58 -5.54 -10.83
CA VAL A 67 -1.87 -4.97 -9.50
C VAL A 67 -3.36 -4.68 -9.33
N ILE A 68 -4.03 -4.12 -10.35
CA ILE A 68 -5.47 -3.85 -10.31
C ILE A 68 -6.27 -5.15 -10.14
N GLU A 69 -5.92 -6.20 -10.89
CA GLU A 69 -6.60 -7.50 -10.79
C GLU A 69 -6.40 -8.13 -9.40
N GLU A 70 -5.19 -8.08 -8.85
CA GLU A 70 -4.94 -8.55 -7.47
C GLU A 70 -5.77 -7.77 -6.44
N MET A 71 -5.79 -6.43 -6.53
CA MET A 71 -6.60 -5.60 -5.61
C MET A 71 -8.09 -5.91 -5.75
N ARG A 72 -8.57 -6.16 -6.97
CA ARG A 72 -9.94 -6.57 -7.24
C ARG A 72 -10.25 -7.91 -6.58
N GLU A 73 -9.38 -8.90 -6.70
CA GLU A 73 -9.54 -10.21 -6.05
C GLU A 73 -9.65 -10.06 -4.52
N ARG A 74 -8.75 -9.29 -3.92
CA ARG A 74 -8.73 -9.00 -2.48
C ARG A 74 -10.00 -8.27 -2.01
N LEU A 75 -10.50 -7.34 -2.83
CA LEU A 75 -11.76 -6.63 -2.58
C LEU A 75 -12.95 -7.58 -2.61
N VAL A 76 -13.05 -8.45 -3.62
CA VAL A 76 -14.11 -9.46 -3.74
C VAL A 76 -14.04 -10.48 -2.60
N ALA A 77 -12.83 -10.83 -2.14
CA ALA A 77 -12.62 -11.67 -0.96
C ALA A 77 -13.01 -10.98 0.36
N GLY A 78 -13.30 -9.67 0.34
CA GLY A 78 -13.73 -8.91 1.50
C GLY A 78 -12.59 -8.45 2.41
N GLU A 79 -11.33 -8.52 1.97
CA GLU A 79 -10.16 -8.18 2.79
C GLU A 79 -10.16 -6.75 3.32
N PHE A 80 -10.79 -5.83 2.59
CA PHE A 80 -10.87 -4.41 2.98
C PHE A 80 -12.13 -4.09 3.80
N THR A 81 -13.04 -5.06 3.96
CA THR A 81 -14.19 -4.88 4.85
C THR A 81 -13.67 -4.94 6.27
N ARG A 82 -13.62 -3.79 6.96
CA ARG A 82 -13.40 -3.80 8.41
C ARG A 82 -14.58 -4.56 9.03
N LEU A 83 -14.36 -5.79 9.49
CA LEU A 83 -15.17 -6.34 10.57
C LEU A 83 -15.06 -5.31 11.69
N ARG A 84 -16.13 -4.54 11.91
CA ARG A 84 -16.22 -3.61 13.02
C ARG A 84 -15.91 -4.41 14.28
N THR A 85 -14.72 -4.26 14.84
CA THR A 85 -14.45 -4.71 16.20
C THR A 85 -15.49 -4.00 17.05
N LEU A 86 -16.38 -4.77 17.65
CA LEU A 86 -17.16 -4.29 18.77
C LEU A 86 -16.15 -3.90 19.84
N GLN A 87 -15.84 -2.61 19.98
CA GLN A 87 -15.31 -1.97 21.19
C GLN A 87 -15.26 -0.46 21.03
#